data_AF-A0AAN6KR04-F1
#
_entry.id   AF-A0AAN6KR04-F1
#
_cell.length_a   1.000
_cell.length_b   1.000
_cell.length_c   1.000
_cell.angle_alpha   90.00
_cell.angle_beta   90.00
_cell.angle_gamma   90.00
#
_symmetry.space_group_name_H-M   'P 1'
#
loop_
_entity.id
_entity.type
_entity.pdbx_description
1 polymer ?
#
loop_
_entity_poly.entity_id
_entity_poly.type
_entity_poly.pdbx_seq_one_letter_code
_entity_poly.pdbx_strand_id
1 'polypeptide(L)' 'MAVDVLRSKGVPESRICFLNLIASPEGAANFAQKFPKVRIVTAFVDEGLNEKNYIVPGLGDFGDRFYTL' A
#
# COMPACT_ATOMS: atom_id res chain seq x y z
N MET A 1 -11.42 3.02 -3.72
CA MET A 1 -10.14 2.28 -3.56
C MET A 1 -10.37 0.80 -3.85
N ALA A 2 -9.32 0.01 -4.10
CA ALA A 2 -9.46 -1.43 -4.35
C ALA A 2 -10.22 -2.17 -3.23
N VAL A 3 -9.95 -1.82 -1.96
CA VAL A 3 -10.66 -2.39 -0.79
C VAL A 3 -12.16 -2.09 -0.82
N ASP A 4 -12.56 -0.86 -1.18
CA ASP A 4 -13.99 -0.49 -1.25
C ASP A 4 -14.75 -1.32 -2.29
N VAL A 5 -14.10 -1.65 -3.41
CA VAL A 5 -14.69 -2.50 -4.47
C VAL A 5 -14.90 -3.93 -3.97
N LEU A 6 -13.98 -4.47 -3.17
CA LEU A 6 -14.17 -5.79 -2.55
C LEU A 6 -15.31 -5.75 -1.53
N ARG A 7 -15.36 -4.71 -0.69
CA ARG A 7 -16.42 -4.52 0.31
C ARG A 7 -17.79 -4.35 -0.33
N SER A 8 -17.90 -3.60 -1.43
CA SER A 8 -19.18 -3.43 -2.14
C SER A 8 -19.69 -4.72 -2.78
N LYS A 9 -18.78 -5.67 -3.06
CA LYS A 9 -19.11 -7.03 -3.50
C LYS A 9 -19.34 -8.02 -2.34
N GLY A 10 -19.43 -7.54 -1.10
CA GLY A 10 -19.75 -8.34 0.07
C GLY A 10 -18.56 -9.05 0.72
N VAL A 11 -17.31 -8.77 0.30
CA VAL A 11 -16.12 -9.34 0.96
C VAL A 11 -15.96 -8.69 2.35
N PRO A 12 -15.93 -9.47 3.44
CA PRO A 12 -15.68 -8.92 4.77
C PRO A 12 -14.28 -8.31 4.84
N GLU A 13 -14.16 -7.12 5.43
CA GLU A 13 -12.88 -6.41 5.53
C GLU A 13 -11.79 -7.25 6.23
N SER A 14 -12.16 -8.05 7.23
CA SER A 14 -11.27 -8.98 7.95
C SER A 14 -10.76 -10.16 7.11
N ARG A 15 -11.31 -10.38 5.91
CA ARG A 15 -10.85 -11.40 4.96
C ARG A 15 -10.00 -10.82 3.83
N ILE A 16 -9.69 -9.53 3.88
CA ILE A 16 -8.81 -8.87 2.91
C ILE A 16 -7.40 -8.83 3.49
N CYS A 17 -6.44 -9.35 2.71
CA CYS A 17 -5.02 -9.22 3.00
C CYS A 17 -4.40 -8.34 1.93
N PHE A 18 -3.88 -7.18 2.34
CA PHE A 18 -3.10 -6.31 1.47
C PHE A 18 -1.62 -6.68 1.60
N LEU A 19 -1.11 -7.37 0.57
CA LEU A 19 0.29 -7.75 0.47
C LEU A 19 1.02 -6.71 -0.40
N ASN A 20 2.09 -6.14 0.14
CA ASN A 20 2.88 -5.09 -0.46
C ASN A 20 4.38 -5.41 -0.37
N LEU A 21 5.19 -4.82 -1.25
CA LEU A 21 6.64 -4.87 -1.18
C LEU A 21 7.20 -3.74 -0.31
N ILE A 22 6.76 -2.50 -0.53
CA ILE A 22 7.32 -1.31 0.12
C ILE A 22 6.23 -0.28 0.44
N ALA A 23 6.27 0.32 1.62
CA ALA A 23 5.32 1.35 2.05
C ALA A 23 6.03 2.55 2.65
N SER A 24 5.40 3.73 2.59
CA SER A 24 5.74 4.85 3.47
C SER A 24 4.97 4.76 4.79
N PRO A 25 5.47 5.33 5.90
CA PRO A 25 4.80 5.30 7.19
C PRO A 25 3.43 5.98 7.13
N GLU A 26 3.33 7.13 6.47
CA GLU A 26 2.08 7.87 6.27
C GLU A 26 1.08 7.11 5.40
N GLY A 27 1.56 6.41 4.36
CA GLY A 27 0.71 5.57 3.51
C GLY A 27 0.12 4.40 4.30
N ALA A 28 0.96 3.70 5.05
CA ALA A 28 0.56 2.58 5.90
C ALA A 28 -0.42 3.02 7.00
N ALA A 29 -0.13 4.13 7.69
CA ALA A 29 -0.99 4.68 8.75
C ALA A 29 -2.36 5.12 8.21
N ASN A 30 -2.40 5.86 7.10
CA ASN A 30 -3.63 6.30 6.47
C ASN A 30 -4.48 5.10 6.00
N PHE A 31 -3.83 4.08 5.43
CA PHE A 31 -4.52 2.87 4.99
C PHE A 31 -5.08 2.07 6.17
N ALA A 32 -4.30 1.88 7.24
CA ALA A 32 -4.73 1.19 8.44
C ALA A 32 -5.87 1.93 9.17
N GLN A 33 -5.84 3.26 9.22
CA GLN A 33 -6.92 4.06 9.80
C GLN A 33 -8.21 3.93 8.98
N LYS A 34 -8.12 3.92 7.65
CA LYS A 34 -9.28 3.81 6.76
C LYS A 34 -9.88 2.41 6.74
N PHE A 35 -9.05 1.37 6.86
CA PHE A 35 -9.45 -0.03 6.76
C PHE A 35 -8.91 -0.87 7.94
N PRO A 36 -9.41 -0.62 9.17
CA PRO A 36 -8.82 -1.15 10.40
C PRO A 36 -8.88 -2.68 10.53
N LYS A 37 -9.69 -3.37 9.73
CA LYS A 37 -9.78 -4.84 9.75
C LYS A 37 -8.96 -5.52 8.65
N VAL A 38 -8.39 -4.77 7.71
CA VAL A 38 -7.53 -5.34 6.66
C VAL A 38 -6.20 -5.74 7.27
N ARG A 39 -5.73 -6.97 6.98
CA ARG A 39 -4.37 -7.36 7.32
C ARG A 39 -3.41 -6.75 6.31
N ILE A 40 -2.43 -6.01 6.79
CA ILE A 40 -1.37 -5.42 5.95
C ILE A 40 -0.08 -6.23 6.18
N VAL A 41 0.53 -6.69 5.10
CA VAL A 41 1.84 -7.35 5.11
C VAL A 41 2.71 -6.61 4.10
N THR A 42 3.85 -6.08 4.55
CA THR A 42 4.81 -5.39 3.69
C THR A 42 6.22 -5.88 3.99
N ALA A 43 7.09 -5.95 2.98
CA ALA A 43 8.48 -6.36 3.20
C ALA A 43 9.31 -5.22 3.79
N PHE A 44 9.07 -3.99 3.34
CA PHE A 44 9.78 -2.79 3.78
C PHE A 44 8.81 -1.66 4.14
N VAL A 45 9.22 -0.86 5.12
CA VAL A 45 8.63 0.45 5.44
C VAL A 45 9.79 1.44 5.47
N ASP A 46 9.78 2.36 4.51
CA ASP A 46 10.85 3.35 4.32
C ASP A 46 10.56 4.65 5.07
N GLU A 47 11.38 5.68 4.91
CA GLU A 47 11.36 6.88 5.76
C GLU A 47 10.11 7.74 5.56
N GLY A 48 9.62 7.82 4.32
CA GLY A 48 8.48 8.66 3.99
C GLY A 48 8.34 8.89 2.49
N LEU A 49 7.59 9.94 2.15
CA LEU A 49 7.42 10.43 0.79
C LEU A 49 8.15 11.75 0.59
N ASN A 50 8.66 11.96 -0.63
CA ASN A 50 9.14 13.28 -1.07
C ASN A 50 8.00 14.14 -1.66
N GLU A 51 8.31 15.36 -2.10
CA GLU A 51 7.33 16.32 -2.67
C GLU A 51 6.58 15.80 -3.92
N LYS A 52 7.13 14.79 -4.60
CA LYS A 52 6.52 14.14 -5.77
C LYS A 52 5.75 12.86 -5.40
N ASN A 53 5.58 12.57 -4.11
CA ASN A 53 4.96 11.34 -3.59
C ASN A 53 5.70 10.04 -3.94
N TYR A 54 7.02 10.10 -4.16
CA TYR A 54 7.83 8.89 -4.20
C TYR A 54 8.26 8.50 -2.79
N ILE A 55 8.23 7.19 -2.50
CA ILE A 55 8.84 6.65 -1.29
C ILE A 55 10.35 6.91 -1.32
N VAL A 56 10.90 7.35 -0.19
CA VAL A 56 12.34 7.61 -0.01
C VAL A 56 12.88 6.83 1.20
N PRO A 57 14.05 6.16 1.08
CA PRO A 57 14.91 6.06 -0.11
C PRO A 57 14.27 5.32 -1.30
N GLY A 58 13.35 4.39 -1.04
CA GLY A 58 12.44 3.79 -2.01
C GLY A 58 13.11 2.98 -3.11
N LEU A 59 12.35 2.76 -4.19
CA LEU A 59 12.80 1.99 -5.36
C LEU A 59 12.53 2.70 -6.69
N GLY A 60 12.13 3.97 -6.67
CA GLY A 60 11.68 4.69 -7.87
C GLY A 60 10.32 4.20 -8.37
N ASP A 61 10.06 4.34 -9.68
CA ASP A 61 8.85 3.81 -10.29
C ASP A 61 8.96 2.29 -10.48
N PHE A 62 8.15 1.52 -9.73
CA PHE A 62 8.17 0.06 -9.80
C PHE A 62 7.75 -0.46 -11.18
N GLY A 63 6.74 0.15 -11.80
CA GLY A 63 6.15 -0.32 -13.05
C GLY A 63 7.14 -0.17 -14.20
N ASP A 64 7.74 1.01 -14.34
CA ASP A 64 8.76 1.25 -15.35
C ASP A 64 9.95 0.31 -15.14
N ARG A 65 10.47 0.22 -13.92
CA ARG A 65 11.63 -0.63 -13.63
C ARG A 65 11.39 -2.11 -13.84
N PHE A 66 10.16 -2.59 -13.69
CA PHE A 66 9.85 -4.02 -13.79
C PHE A 66 9.46 -4.44 -15.22
N TYR A 67 8.83 -3.55 -15.99
CA TYR A 67 8.26 -3.89 -17.30
C TYR A 67 8.98 -3.26 -18.50
N THR A 68 9.72 -2.16 -18.33
CA THR A 68 10.28 -1.40 -19.46
C THR A 68 11.80 -1.26 -19.44
N LEU A 69 12.46 -1.59 -18.32
CA LEU A 69 13.92 -1.69 -18.17
C LEU A 69 14.34 -3.16 -18.02
#